data_AF-A0A0T1Q0R8-F1
#
_entry.id   AF-A0A0T1Q0R8-F1
#
_cell.length_a   1.000
_cell.length_b   1.000
_cell.length_c   1.000
_cell.angle_alpha   90.00
_cell.angle_beta   90.00
_cell.angle_gamma   90.00
#
_symmetry.space_group_name_H-M   'P 1'
#
loop_
_entity.id
_entity.type
_entity.pdbx_description
1 polymer ?
#
loop_
_entity_poly.entity_id
_entity_poly.type
_entity_poly.pdbx_seq_one_letter_code
_entity_poly.pdbx_strand_id
1 'polypeptide(L)'
;MLAAARGAVLVPTVPLFYQSLRRQVDLRESVEARLCFYLSALFTAAEEIREHLAAGTPVVVESYFARCLANHRAFGARLGVTLPPDLPQPTTYHLLCTEDERQRRLAQRTKPTSRWDALSEEASDRISTAYAQFPMYRIDTTSRAPEQIVQTILTTTQEGHHRADAEPVGAHPHVLPPVPRRPEGAHVS
;
A
#
# COMPACT_ATOMS: atom_id res chain seq x y z
N MET A 1 -5.03 -16.75 6.57
CA MET A 1 -6.02 -17.63 5.90
C MET A 1 -5.82 -17.69 4.40
N LEU A 2 -5.89 -16.57 3.67
CA LEU A 2 -5.72 -16.56 2.21
C LEU A 2 -4.37 -17.14 1.74
N ALA A 3 -3.28 -16.78 2.42
CA ALA A 3 -1.94 -17.31 2.10
C ALA A 3 -1.93 -18.85 2.16
N ALA A 4 -2.39 -19.43 3.27
CA ALA A 4 -2.52 -20.87 3.43
C ALA A 4 -3.40 -21.52 2.34
N ALA A 5 -4.55 -20.91 2.03
CA ALA A 5 -5.45 -21.42 1.00
C ALA A 5 -4.84 -21.40 -0.43
N ARG A 6 -3.83 -20.57 -0.67
CA ARG A 6 -3.08 -20.49 -1.95
C ARG A 6 -1.76 -21.26 -1.93
N GLY A 7 -1.39 -21.91 -0.83
CA GLY A 7 -0.03 -22.43 -0.66
C GLY A 7 1.03 -21.33 -0.76
N ALA A 8 0.67 -20.10 -0.37
CA ALA A 8 1.48 -18.90 -0.48
C ALA A 8 2.14 -18.55 0.86
N VAL A 9 3.22 -17.77 0.79
CA VAL A 9 3.82 -17.11 1.95
C VAL A 9 3.16 -15.76 2.20
N LEU A 10 2.91 -15.43 3.47
CA LEU A 10 2.52 -14.08 3.88
C LEU A 10 3.78 -13.26 4.14
N VAL A 11 4.04 -12.25 3.30
CA VAL A 11 5.18 -11.32 3.50
C VAL A 11 4.70 -10.05 4.20
N PRO A 12 5.31 -9.64 5.32
CA PRO A 12 4.96 -8.39 6.00
C PRO A 12 5.46 -7.18 5.20
N THR A 13 4.56 -6.26 4.88
CA THR A 13 4.89 -5.01 4.16
C THR A 13 5.68 -4.00 4.99
N VAL A 14 5.75 -4.22 6.30
CA VAL A 14 6.74 -3.58 7.18
C VAL A 14 7.53 -4.70 7.84
N PRO A 15 8.78 -4.95 7.40
CA PRO A 15 9.61 -6.01 7.96
C PRO A 15 9.75 -5.91 9.48
N LEU A 16 9.91 -7.05 10.16
CA LEU A 16 9.91 -7.09 11.63
C LEU A 16 11.01 -6.20 12.24
N PHE A 17 12.16 -6.11 11.60
CA PHE A 17 13.26 -5.26 12.05
C PHE A 17 12.99 -3.75 11.87
N TYR A 18 11.98 -3.35 11.09
CA TYR A 18 11.52 -1.96 10.98
C TYR A 18 10.58 -1.54 12.14
N GLN A 19 10.07 -2.47 12.96
CA GLN A 19 8.99 -2.16 13.92
C GLN A 19 9.40 -1.15 15.00
N SER A 20 10.67 -1.17 15.45
CA SER A 20 11.15 -0.17 16.42
C SER A 20 11.17 1.24 15.82
N LEU A 21 11.66 1.39 14.59
CA LEU A 21 11.64 2.66 13.87
C LEU A 21 10.21 3.10 13.56
N ARG A 22 9.34 2.16 13.17
CA ARG A 22 7.91 2.43 12.94
C ARG A 22 7.28 3.11 14.14
N ARG A 23 7.50 2.57 15.35
CA ARG A 23 6.96 3.16 16.58
C ARG A 23 7.42 4.60 16.76
N GLN A 24 8.69 4.91 16.49
CA GLN A 24 9.22 6.26 16.61
C GLN A 24 8.59 7.22 15.58
N VAL A 25 8.42 6.78 14.34
CA VAL A 25 7.76 7.56 13.28
C VAL A 25 6.27 7.76 13.57
N ASP A 26 5.58 6.72 14.05
CA ASP A 26 4.16 6.75 14.39
C ASP A 26 3.86 7.74 15.54
N LEU A 27 4.83 7.99 16.43
CA LEU A 27 4.72 9.00 17.50
C LEU A 27 4.92 10.45 17.01
N ARG A 28 5.45 10.64 15.80
CA ARG A 28 5.60 11.97 15.19
C ARG A 28 4.38 12.32 14.37
N GLU A 29 4.26 13.60 14.03
CA GLU A 29 3.09 14.13 13.31
C GLU A 29 3.30 14.24 11.80
N SER A 30 4.55 14.15 11.33
CA SER A 30 4.87 14.41 9.92
C SER A 30 4.37 13.28 9.02
N VAL A 31 3.39 13.62 8.19
CA VAL A 31 2.83 12.73 7.17
C VAL A 31 3.90 12.36 6.14
N GLU A 32 4.77 13.31 5.76
CA GLU A 32 5.86 13.08 4.83
C GLU A 32 6.90 12.11 5.38
N ALA A 33 7.32 12.28 6.64
CA ALA A 33 8.25 11.34 7.28
C ALA A 33 7.66 9.93 7.39
N ARG A 34 6.36 9.85 7.71
CA ARG A 34 5.61 8.58 7.72
C ARG A 34 5.59 7.93 6.33
N LEU A 35 5.28 8.69 5.29
CA LEU A 35 5.27 8.21 3.91
C LEU A 35 6.65 7.66 3.51
N CYS A 36 7.73 8.41 3.73
CA CYS A 36 9.09 7.97 3.42
C CYS A 36 9.47 6.68 4.16
N PHE A 37 9.09 6.57 5.45
CA PHE A 37 9.29 5.36 6.23
C PHE A 37 8.59 4.15 5.61
N TYR A 38 7.28 4.27 5.30
CA TYR A 38 6.51 3.17 4.73
C TYR A 38 6.98 2.81 3.31
N LEU A 39 7.42 3.77 2.50
CA LEU A 39 8.02 3.50 1.20
C LEU A 39 9.31 2.68 1.35
N SER A 40 10.22 3.08 2.25
CA SER A 40 11.45 2.33 2.50
C SER A 40 11.16 0.89 2.93
N ALA A 41 10.20 0.71 3.84
CA ALA A 41 9.78 -0.61 4.29
C ALA A 41 9.16 -1.45 3.15
N LEU A 42 8.32 -0.85 2.31
CA LEU A 42 7.70 -1.51 1.16
C LEU A 42 8.69 -1.91 0.08
N PHE A 43 9.68 -1.07 -0.22
CA PHE A 43 10.75 -1.43 -1.14
C PHE A 43 11.61 -2.58 -0.59
N THR A 44 11.88 -2.57 0.72
CA THR A 44 12.56 -3.70 1.37
C THR A 44 11.75 -5.00 1.25
N ALA A 45 10.44 -4.93 1.52
CA ALA A 45 9.56 -6.09 1.35
C ALA A 45 9.44 -6.51 -0.12
N ALA A 46 9.53 -5.58 -1.08
CA ALA A 46 9.50 -5.91 -2.50
C ALA A 46 10.67 -6.80 -2.93
N GLU A 47 11.87 -6.61 -2.36
CA GLU A 47 13.00 -7.52 -2.60
C GLU A 47 12.69 -8.95 -2.12
N GLU A 48 12.20 -9.09 -0.89
CA GLU A 48 11.80 -10.40 -0.33
C GLU A 48 10.69 -11.07 -1.16
N ILE A 49 9.72 -10.27 -1.63
CA ILE A 49 8.66 -10.75 -2.54
C ILE A 49 9.29 -11.27 -3.84
N ARG A 50 10.24 -10.56 -4.44
CA ARG A 50 10.90 -11.01 -5.67
C ARG A 50 11.64 -12.33 -5.46
N GLU A 51 12.32 -12.52 -4.34
CA GLU A 51 13.00 -13.77 -4.01
C GLU A 51 12.03 -14.96 -3.94
N HIS A 52 10.90 -14.81 -3.25
CA HIS A 52 9.87 -15.83 -3.19
C HIS A 52 9.27 -16.16 -4.56
N LEU A 53 8.97 -15.12 -5.35
CA LEU A 53 8.41 -15.29 -6.70
C LEU A 53 9.42 -15.98 -7.64
N ALA A 54 10.70 -15.64 -7.57
CA ALA A 54 11.76 -16.28 -8.33
C ALA A 54 11.91 -17.77 -7.97
N ALA A 55 11.65 -18.13 -6.72
CA ALA A 55 11.59 -19.52 -6.26
C ALA A 55 10.26 -20.23 -6.61
N GLY A 56 9.35 -19.59 -7.36
CA GLY A 56 8.05 -20.15 -7.73
C GLY A 56 7.05 -20.23 -6.57
N THR A 57 7.32 -19.53 -5.46
CA THR A 57 6.42 -19.52 -4.29
C THR A 57 5.45 -18.35 -4.40
N PRO A 58 4.12 -18.58 -4.44
CA PRO A 58 3.14 -17.50 -4.44
C PRO A 58 3.25 -16.66 -3.16
N VAL A 59 2.94 -15.37 -3.27
CA VAL A 59 3.02 -14.43 -2.15
C VAL A 59 1.67 -13.75 -1.92
N VAL A 60 1.30 -13.61 -0.65
CA VAL A 60 0.20 -12.74 -0.20
C VAL A 60 0.81 -11.64 0.66
N VAL A 61 0.34 -10.42 0.45
CA VAL A 61 0.72 -9.26 1.25
C VAL A 61 -0.52 -8.51 1.73
N GLU A 62 -0.41 -7.88 2.88
CA GLU A 62 -1.39 -6.92 3.36
C GLU A 62 -0.82 -5.51 3.21
N SER A 63 -1.62 -4.56 2.71
CA SER A 63 -1.28 -3.13 2.75
C SER A 63 -0.03 -2.73 1.93
N TYR A 64 0.00 -3.08 0.64
CA TYR A 64 1.11 -2.75 -0.28
C TYR A 64 1.11 -1.27 -0.73
N PHE A 65 1.84 -0.94 -1.81
CA PHE A 65 2.02 0.45 -2.29
C PHE A 65 0.72 1.23 -2.46
N ALA A 66 -0.33 0.62 -3.02
CA ALA A 66 -1.59 1.33 -3.25
C ALA A 66 -2.20 1.89 -1.94
N ARG A 67 -2.16 1.12 -0.85
CA ARG A 67 -2.62 1.58 0.48
C ARG A 67 -1.72 2.66 1.04
N CYS A 68 -0.41 2.49 0.92
CA CYS A 68 0.55 3.49 1.38
C CYS A 68 0.30 4.83 0.69
N LEU A 69 0.24 4.85 -0.63
CA LEU A 69 0.04 6.07 -1.42
C LEU A 69 -1.35 6.67 -1.20
N ALA A 70 -2.41 5.86 -1.20
CA ALA A 70 -3.78 6.35 -0.99
C ALA A 70 -3.96 7.02 0.37
N ASN A 71 -3.52 6.35 1.45
CA ASN A 71 -3.66 6.89 2.80
C ASN A 71 -2.85 8.17 2.98
N HIS A 72 -1.57 8.16 2.61
CA HIS A 72 -0.73 9.34 2.83
C HIS A 72 -1.19 10.53 1.97
N ARG A 73 -1.66 10.30 0.74
CA ARG A 73 -2.29 11.35 -0.07
C ARG A 73 -3.53 11.92 0.63
N ALA A 74 -4.40 11.07 1.15
CA ALA A 74 -5.59 11.50 1.90
C ALA A 74 -5.23 12.25 3.20
N PHE A 75 -4.11 11.90 3.84
CA PHE A 75 -3.56 12.60 5.00
C PHE A 75 -2.88 13.93 4.66
N GLY A 76 -2.78 14.29 3.37
CA GLY A 76 -2.21 15.56 2.94
C GLY A 76 -0.72 15.52 2.62
N ALA A 77 -0.14 14.33 2.39
CA ALA A 77 1.22 14.23 1.87
C ALA A 77 1.34 15.00 0.53
N ARG A 78 2.36 15.84 0.43
CA ARG A 78 2.65 16.64 -0.77
C ARG A 78 3.76 16.05 -1.64
N LEU A 79 4.48 15.05 -1.13
CA LEU A 79 5.58 14.42 -1.84
C LEU A 79 5.04 13.65 -3.05
N GLY A 80 5.52 14.00 -4.23
CA GLY A 80 5.30 13.23 -5.45
C GLY A 80 6.11 11.94 -5.42
N VAL A 81 5.46 10.81 -5.69
CA VAL A 81 6.10 9.48 -5.70
C VAL A 81 5.84 8.83 -7.06
N THR A 82 6.93 8.49 -7.74
CA THR A 82 6.90 7.65 -8.95
C THR A 82 7.47 6.30 -8.58
N LEU A 83 6.69 5.24 -8.79
CA LEU A 83 7.12 3.88 -8.51
C LEU A 83 7.92 3.30 -9.69
N PRO A 84 8.96 2.50 -9.43
CA PRO A 84 9.66 1.76 -10.48
C PRO A 84 8.71 0.80 -11.21
N PRO A 85 8.81 0.68 -12.55
CA PRO A 85 7.92 -0.17 -13.35
C PRO A 85 8.16 -1.67 -13.13
N ASP A 86 9.32 -2.07 -12.59
CA ASP A 86 9.73 -3.45 -12.34
C ASP A 86 9.29 -3.99 -10.98
N LEU A 87 8.51 -3.22 -10.21
CA LEU A 87 7.95 -3.70 -8.96
C LEU A 87 6.99 -4.88 -9.19
N PRO A 88 6.98 -5.89 -8.30
CA PRO A 88 5.98 -6.95 -8.33
C PRO A 88 4.56 -6.38 -8.39
N GLN A 89 3.79 -6.75 -9.40
CA GLN A 89 2.42 -6.29 -9.60
C GLN A 89 1.43 -7.32 -9.03
N PRO A 90 0.78 -7.04 -7.88
CA PRO A 90 -0.16 -7.98 -7.31
C PRO A 90 -1.55 -7.86 -7.94
N THR A 91 -2.27 -8.98 -8.01
CA THR A 91 -3.73 -8.93 -8.04
C THR A 91 -4.23 -8.35 -6.70
N THR A 92 -4.86 -7.18 -6.76
CA THR A 92 -5.24 -6.43 -5.55
C THR A 92 -6.72 -6.57 -5.25
N TYR A 93 -7.06 -6.88 -3.99
CA TYR A 93 -8.44 -6.96 -3.51
C TYR A 93 -8.70 -5.88 -2.47
N HIS A 94 -9.69 -5.02 -2.74
CA HIS A 94 -10.20 -4.04 -1.79
C HIS A 94 -11.38 -4.65 -1.02
N LEU A 95 -11.15 -4.97 0.25
CA LEU A 95 -12.17 -5.51 1.14
C LEU A 95 -13.04 -4.38 1.69
N LEU A 96 -14.33 -4.43 1.39
CA LEU A 96 -15.31 -3.41 1.75
C LEU A 96 -16.29 -3.99 2.77
N CYS A 97 -16.93 -3.12 3.54
CA CYS A 97 -18.10 -3.47 4.36
C CYS A 97 -18.97 -2.23 4.52
N THR A 98 -20.22 -2.43 4.94
CA THR A 98 -21.09 -1.33 5.36
C THR A 98 -20.52 -0.60 6.57
N GLU A 99 -20.92 0.66 6.76
CA GLU A 99 -20.48 1.47 7.90
C GLU A 99 -20.88 0.84 9.24
N ASP A 100 -22.10 0.31 9.34
CA ASP A 100 -22.57 -0.36 10.56
C ASP A 100 -21.70 -1.58 10.92
N GLU A 101 -21.36 -2.40 9.91
CA GLU A 101 -20.49 -3.55 10.11
C GLU A 101 -19.06 -3.12 10.49
N ARG A 102 -18.57 -2.04 9.89
CA ARG A 102 -17.26 -1.45 10.22
C ARG A 102 -17.21 -0.98 11.67
N GLN A 103 -18.20 -0.19 12.11
CA GLN A 103 -18.31 0.29 13.48
C GLN A 103 -18.43 -0.86 14.48
N ARG A 104 -19.24 -1.88 14.17
CA ARG A 104 -19.36 -3.09 14.98
C ARG A 104 -18.01 -3.80 15.14
N ARG A 105 -17.24 -3.96 14.06
CA ARG A 105 -15.89 -4.57 14.09
C ARG A 105 -14.89 -3.72 14.87
N LEU A 106 -14.96 -2.39 14.75
CA LEU A 106 -14.11 -1.47 15.51
C LEU A 106 -14.40 -1.53 17.01
N ALA A 107 -15.67 -1.57 17.42
CA ALA A 107 -16.06 -1.66 18.82
C ALA A 107 -15.56 -2.96 19.49
N GLN A 108 -15.39 -4.04 18.72
CA GLN A 108 -14.85 -5.32 19.19
C GLN A 108 -13.32 -5.37 19.20
N ARG A 109 -12.64 -4.33 18.71
CA ARG A 109 -11.19 -4.35 18.51
C ARG A 109 -10.46 -4.02 19.81
N THR A 110 -9.71 -4.98 20.33
CA THR A 110 -8.79 -4.77 21.46
C THR A 110 -7.46 -4.17 20.98
N LYS A 111 -7.48 -2.91 20.54
CA LYS A 111 -6.27 -2.15 20.15
C LYS A 111 -6.42 -0.69 20.57
N PRO A 112 -5.40 -0.06 21.20
CA PRO A 112 -5.39 1.38 21.40
C PRO A 112 -5.51 2.12 20.06
N THR A 113 -6.42 3.09 20.02
CA THR A 113 -6.57 4.00 18.88
C THR A 113 -5.36 4.92 18.81
N SER A 114 -4.65 4.90 17.68
CA SER A 114 -3.59 5.86 17.40
C SER A 114 -4.14 7.10 16.72
N ARG A 115 -3.39 8.21 16.75
CA ARG A 115 -3.69 9.39 15.93
C ARG A 115 -3.92 9.05 14.47
N TRP A 116 -3.12 8.13 13.92
CA TRP A 116 -3.23 7.72 12.52
C TRP A 116 -4.51 6.91 12.25
N ASP A 117 -5.03 6.20 13.25
CA ASP A 117 -6.34 5.59 13.17
C ASP A 117 -7.42 6.69 13.14
N ALA A 118 -7.37 7.68 14.04
CA ALA A 118 -8.31 8.82 14.04
C ALA A 118 -8.29 9.61 12.72
N LEU A 119 -7.10 9.91 12.19
CA LEU A 119 -6.95 10.59 10.91
C LEU A 119 -7.49 9.74 9.73
N SER A 120 -7.41 8.42 9.83
CA SER A 120 -8.02 7.52 8.84
C SER A 120 -9.54 7.60 8.86
N GLU A 121 -10.14 7.71 10.05
CA GLU A 121 -11.59 7.89 10.21
C GLU A 121 -12.04 9.23 9.63
N GLU A 122 -11.35 10.33 9.96
CA GLU A 122 -11.63 11.67 9.46
C GLU A 122 -11.43 11.80 7.93
N ALA A 123 -10.52 11.01 7.36
CA ALA A 123 -10.19 11.05 5.94
C ALA A 123 -10.80 9.90 5.12
N SER A 124 -11.76 9.14 5.66
CA SER A 124 -12.30 7.91 5.06
C SER A 124 -12.78 8.09 3.60
N ASP A 125 -13.51 9.17 3.30
CA ASP A 125 -13.98 9.50 1.95
C ASP A 125 -12.82 9.84 0.99
N ARG A 126 -11.83 10.59 1.50
CA ARG A 126 -10.63 10.96 0.73
C ARG A 126 -9.77 9.73 0.43
N ILE A 127 -9.65 8.81 1.40
CA ILE A 127 -8.97 7.52 1.22
C ILE A 127 -9.70 6.69 0.17
N SER A 128 -11.02 6.58 0.27
CA SER A 128 -11.84 5.81 -0.69
C SER A 128 -11.70 6.35 -2.12
N THR A 129 -11.71 7.68 -2.26
CA THR A 129 -11.44 8.36 -3.53
C THR A 129 -10.02 8.07 -4.03
N ALA A 130 -9.02 8.14 -3.15
CA ALA A 130 -7.63 7.87 -3.52
C ALA A 130 -7.40 6.40 -3.93
N TYR A 131 -8.17 5.45 -3.41
CA TYR A 131 -8.13 4.06 -3.87
C TYR A 131 -8.67 3.86 -5.28
N ALA A 132 -9.60 4.70 -5.74
CA ALA A 132 -10.24 4.56 -7.05
C ALA A 132 -9.25 4.68 -8.23
N GLN A 133 -8.05 5.25 -8.00
CA GLN A 133 -7.00 5.37 -9.02
C GLN A 133 -6.23 4.07 -9.27
N PHE A 134 -6.43 3.03 -8.44
CA PHE A 134 -5.71 1.76 -8.56
C PHE A 134 -6.63 0.65 -9.08
N PRO A 135 -6.13 -0.25 -9.94
CA PRO A 135 -6.90 -1.41 -10.40
C PRO A 135 -7.05 -2.41 -9.25
N MET A 136 -8.27 -2.55 -8.71
CA MET A 136 -8.56 -3.45 -7.58
C MET A 136 -9.90 -4.15 -7.74
N TYR A 137 -9.95 -5.44 -7.38
CA TYR A 137 -11.20 -6.18 -7.22
C TYR A 137 -11.86 -5.78 -5.92
N ARG A 138 -13.10 -5.32 -5.99
CA ARG A 138 -13.89 -4.92 -4.82
C ARG A 138 -14.63 -6.14 -4.28
N ILE A 139 -14.36 -6.51 -3.04
CA ILE A 139 -15.00 -7.65 -2.38
C ILE A 139 -15.78 -7.14 -1.18
N ASP A 140 -17.10 -7.27 -1.22
CA ASP A 140 -17.96 -6.98 -0.07
C ASP A 140 -17.83 -8.10 0.98
N THR A 141 -17.50 -7.68 2.20
CA THR A 141 -17.30 -8.54 3.37
C THR A 141 -18.41 -8.39 4.40
N THR A 142 -19.45 -7.62 4.10
CA THR A 142 -20.57 -7.35 5.02
C THR A 142 -21.23 -8.64 5.44
N SER A 143 -21.30 -8.90 6.75
CA SER A 143 -21.91 -10.10 7.34
C SER A 143 -21.35 -11.43 6.82
N ARG A 144 -20.13 -11.43 6.27
CA ARG A 144 -19.45 -12.65 5.78
C ARG A 144 -18.37 -13.10 6.74
N ALA A 145 -18.27 -14.42 6.91
CA ALA A 145 -17.17 -15.03 7.64
C ALA A 145 -15.86 -14.97 6.81
N PRO A 146 -14.68 -14.91 7.45
CA PRO A 146 -13.39 -14.90 6.75
C PRO A 146 -13.21 -16.02 5.72
N GLU A 147 -13.71 -17.21 5.99
CA GLU A 147 -13.65 -18.37 5.10
C GLU A 147 -14.41 -18.11 3.79
N GLN A 148 -15.59 -17.49 3.87
CA GLN A 148 -16.42 -17.16 2.71
C GLN A 148 -15.75 -16.08 1.84
N ILE A 149 -15.07 -15.13 2.47
CA ILE A 149 -14.30 -14.08 1.77
C ILE A 149 -13.12 -14.71 1.03
N VAL A 150 -12.39 -15.63 1.67
CA VAL A 150 -11.29 -16.37 1.02
C VAL A 150 -11.80 -17.14 -0.20
N GLN A 151 -12.92 -17.85 -0.10
CA GLN A 151 -13.50 -18.55 -1.24
C GLN A 151 -13.88 -17.61 -2.39
N THR A 152 -14.49 -16.46 -2.07
CA THR A 152 -14.82 -15.43 -3.08
C THR A 152 -13.57 -14.92 -3.83
N ILE A 153 -12.48 -14.71 -3.10
CA ILE A 153 -11.20 -14.26 -3.70
C ILE A 153 -10.62 -15.34 -4.63
N LEU A 154 -10.70 -16.62 -4.24
CA LEU A 154 -10.19 -17.73 -5.04
C LEU A 154 -10.98 -17.87 -6.36
N THR A 155 -12.31 -17.74 -6.33
CA THR A 155 -13.15 -17.85 -7.53
C THR A 155 -12.97 -16.67 -8.48
N THR A 156 -12.87 -15.43 -7.97
CA THR A 156 -12.66 -14.21 -8.78
C THR A 156 -11.40 -14.30 -9.64
N THR A 157 -10.38 -15.01 -9.16
CA THR A 157 -9.09 -15.16 -9.85
C THR A 157 -9.17 -16.14 -11.01
N GLN A 158 -10.05 -17.14 -10.94
CA GLN A 158 -10.22 -18.12 -12.01
C GLN A 158 -10.91 -17.50 -13.23
N GLU A 159 -11.83 -16.55 -13.03
CA GLU A 159 -12.50 -15.84 -14.12
C GLU A 159 -11.59 -14.82 -14.82
N GLY A 160 -10.62 -14.24 -14.10
CA GLY A 160 -9.69 -13.23 -14.64
C GLY A 160 -8.54 -13.77 -15.50
N HIS A 161 -8.13 -15.03 -15.33
CA HIS A 161 -7.06 -15.65 -16.15
C HIS A 161 -7.45 -15.84 -17.62
N HIS A 162 -8.73 -15.69 -17.98
CA HIS A 162 -9.20 -15.81 -19.36
C HIS A 162 -9.17 -14.50 -20.16
N ARG A 163 -8.80 -13.36 -19.56
CA ARG A 163 -8.97 -12.06 -20.23
C ARG A 163 -8.01 -10.99 -19.71
N ALA A 164 -6.78 -10.94 -20.24
CA ALA A 164 -6.07 -9.69 -20.59
C ALA A 164 -4.56 -9.92 -20.78
N ASP A 165 -4.14 -10.15 -22.03
CA ASP A 165 -2.99 -9.41 -22.55
C ASP A 165 -3.46 -7.95 -22.75
N ALA A 166 -2.87 -7.01 -22.02
CA ALA A 166 -3.07 -5.58 -22.25
C ALA A 166 -1.76 -4.83 -22.03
N GLU A 167 -1.34 -4.10 -23.07
CA GLU A 167 -0.10 -3.31 -23.12
C GLU A 167 -0.07 -2.13 -22.13
N PRO A 168 1.12 -1.69 -21.69
CA PRO A 168 1.25 -0.57 -20.77
C PRO A 168 1.12 0.79 -21.49
N VAL A 169 0.17 1.60 -21.04
CA VAL A 169 0.01 3.01 -21.43
C VAL A 169 0.69 3.92 -20.40
N GLY A 170 1.59 4.78 -20.88
CA GLY A 170 1.86 6.10 -20.28
C GLY A 170 3.21 6.28 -19.59
N ALA A 171 4.25 6.61 -20.36
CA ALA A 171 5.47 7.23 -19.86
C ALA A 171 5.29 8.75 -19.78
N HIS A 172 5.45 9.34 -18.58
CA HIS A 172 5.62 10.79 -18.44
C HIS A 172 6.82 11.10 -17.53
N PRO A 173 7.85 11.80 -18.02
CA PRO A 173 9.02 12.18 -17.24
C PRO A 173 8.77 13.55 -16.59
N HIS A 174 8.87 13.63 -15.27
CA HIS A 174 9.07 14.91 -14.59
C HIS A 174 10.52 14.99 -14.14
N VAL A 175 11.32 15.63 -15.00
CA VAL A 175 12.67 16.11 -14.69
C VAL A 175 12.53 17.30 -13.73
N LEU A 176 13.15 17.23 -12.55
CA LEU A 176 13.31 18.39 -11.68
C LEU A 176 14.27 19.39 -12.34
N PRO A 177 14.03 20.72 -12.24
CA PRO A 177 15.00 21.70 -12.73
C PRO A 177 16.29 21.66 -11.88
N PRO A 178 17.47 21.81 -12.50
CA PRO A 178 18.75 21.79 -11.79
C PRO A 178 18.90 23.00 -10.85
N VAL A 179 19.45 22.73 -9.67
CA VAL A 179 19.84 23.75 -8.68
C VAL A 179 20.93 24.65 -9.28
N PRO A 180 20.81 25.99 -9.25
CA PRO A 180 21.86 26.88 -9.73
C PRO A 180 23.13 26.72 -8.88
N ARG A 181 24.24 26.31 -9.50
CA ARG A 181 25.57 26.41 -8.90
C ARG A 181 25.98 27.89 -8.91
N ARG A 182 26.32 28.44 -7.73
CA ARG A 182 26.93 29.78 -7.61
C ARG A 182 28.22 29.82 -8.45
N PRO A 183 28.50 30.91 -9.19
CA PRO A 183 29.80 31.08 -9.81
C PRO A 183 30.84 31.40 -8.73
N GLU A 184 31.87 30.56 -8.66
CA GLU A 184 33.19 30.92 -8.12
C GLU A 184 33.82 31.99 -9.01
N GLY A 185 34.46 32.99 -8.40
CA GLY A 185 35.39 33.87 -9.11
C GLY A 185 35.18 35.35 -8.84
N ALA A 186 35.84 35.85 -7.80
CA ALA A 186 36.30 37.24 -7.75
C ALA A 186 37.70 37.26 -7.14
N HIS A 187 38.71 37.01 -7.98
CA HIS A 187 40.05 37.51 -7.74
C HIS A 187 40.04 39.00 -8.06
N VAL A 188 40.31 39.84 -7.04
CA VAL A 188 40.59 41.26 -7.22
C VAL A 188 42.11 41.41 -7.14
N SER A 189 42.69 42.00 -8.19
CA SER A 189 44.06 42.52 -8.21
C SER A 189 44.16 43.82 -7.45
#